data_AF-A0A7S2GU30-F1
#
_entry.id   AF-A0A7S2GU30-F1
#
_cell.length_a   1.000
_cell.length_b   1.000
_cell.length_c   1.000
_cell.angle_alpha   90.00
_cell.angle_beta   90.00
_cell.angle_gamma   90.00
#
_symmetry.space_group_name_H-M   'P 1'
#
loop_
_entity.id
_entity.type
_entity.pdbx_description
1 polymer ?
#
loop_
_entity_poly.entity_id
_entity_poly.type
_entity_poly.pdbx_seq_one_letter_code
_entity_poly.pdbx_strand_id
1 'polypeptide(L)'
;EEVLRLQRELYAAYSDDTFQQQLEDVESRHGKAYKQYSAEHTKLFLTVQDRILPKYGFAEGQRGVVQMLDDVKRFNGNATFEQNRLELNRLIGLAPEAEEPRDAPLVEATLTAA
;
A
#
# COMPACT_ATOMS: atom_id res chain seq x y z
N GLU A 1 7.68 -8.61 -19.18
CA GLU A 1 7.75 -7.17 -18.90
C GLU A 1 8.30 -6.94 -17.49
N GLU A 2 9.17 -5.95 -17.30
CA GLU A 2 9.82 -5.66 -16.00
C GLU A 2 8.84 -5.24 -14.92
N VAL A 3 7.82 -4.44 -15.27
CA VAL A 3 6.83 -3.96 -14.30
C VAL A 3 6.02 -5.09 -13.64
N LEU A 4 5.71 -6.15 -14.40
CA LEU A 4 5.01 -7.32 -13.88
C LEU A 4 5.89 -8.15 -12.94
N ARG A 5 7.22 -8.16 -13.17
CA ARG A 5 8.17 -8.78 -12.23
C ARG A 5 8.25 -7.98 -10.94
N LEU A 6 8.31 -6.65 -11.03
CA LEU A 6 8.29 -5.76 -9.88
C LEU A 6 7.04 -5.97 -9.02
N GLN A 7 5.85 -5.97 -9.63
CA GLN A 7 4.60 -6.21 -8.91
C GLN A 7 4.59 -7.57 -8.19
N ARG A 8 5.09 -8.64 -8.84
CA ARG A 8 5.18 -9.97 -8.23
C ARG A 8 6.19 -10.04 -7.08
N GLU A 9 7.35 -9.40 -7.21
CA GLU A 9 8.34 -9.35 -6.12
C GLU A 9 7.81 -8.56 -4.92
N LEU A 10 7.16 -7.41 -5.16
CA LEU A 10 6.51 -6.64 -4.10
C LEU A 10 5.41 -7.46 -3.42
N TYR A 11 4.55 -8.11 -4.21
CA TYR A 11 3.49 -8.96 -3.68
C TYR A 11 4.07 -10.08 -2.81
N ALA A 12 5.04 -10.84 -3.31
CA ALA A 12 5.67 -11.93 -2.59
C ALA A 12 6.31 -11.48 -1.27
N ALA A 13 7.01 -10.33 -1.28
CA ALA A 13 7.65 -9.80 -0.09
C ALA A 13 6.65 -9.25 0.93
N TYR A 14 5.56 -8.63 0.47
CA TYR A 14 4.49 -8.19 1.35
C TYR A 14 3.62 -9.33 1.85
N SER A 15 3.51 -10.44 1.13
CA SER A 15 2.77 -11.63 1.59
C SER A 15 3.55 -12.48 2.60
N ASP A 16 4.79 -12.11 2.92
CA ASP A 16 5.58 -12.80 3.93
C ASP A 16 4.93 -12.70 5.32
N ASP A 17 4.87 -13.82 6.04
CA ASP A 17 4.23 -13.91 7.36
C ASP A 17 4.82 -12.91 8.36
N THR A 18 6.14 -12.68 8.32
CA THR A 18 6.80 -11.74 9.22
C THR A 18 6.37 -10.31 8.91
N PHE A 19 6.28 -9.96 7.63
CA PHE A 19 5.82 -8.64 7.22
C PHE A 19 4.36 -8.43 7.63
N GLN A 20 3.49 -9.42 7.38
CA GLN A 20 2.07 -9.32 7.71
C GLN A 20 1.83 -9.19 9.22
N GLN A 21 2.56 -9.93 10.05
CA GLN A 21 2.51 -9.75 11.51
C GLN A 21 2.94 -8.35 11.95
N GLN A 22 3.97 -7.77 11.32
CA GLN A 22 4.40 -6.40 11.59
C GLN A 22 3.36 -5.37 11.13
N LEU A 23 2.69 -5.62 10.00
CA LEU A 23 1.62 -4.77 9.52
C LEU A 23 0.43 -4.79 10.47
N GLU A 24 0.00 -5.96 10.94
CA GLU A 24 -1.06 -6.10 11.95
C GLU A 24 -0.73 -5.32 13.24
N ASP A 25 0.52 -5.37 13.72
CA ASP A 25 0.95 -4.59 14.88
C ASP A 25 0.87 -3.07 14.64
N VAL A 26 1.27 -2.60 13.46
CA VAL A 26 1.10 -1.19 13.05
C VAL A 26 -0.38 -0.81 12.98
N GLU A 27 -1.20 -1.62 12.32
CA GLU A 27 -2.62 -1.34 12.12
C GLU A 27 -3.42 -1.40 13.43
N SER A 28 -3.01 -2.22 14.41
CA SER A 28 -3.63 -2.26 15.73
C SER A 28 -3.48 -0.94 16.49
N ARG A 29 -2.41 -0.17 16.21
CA ARG A 29 -2.08 1.09 16.88
C ARG A 29 -2.56 2.32 16.11
N HIS A 30 -2.59 2.24 14.79
CA HIS A 30 -2.83 3.39 13.91
C HIS A 30 -4.09 3.25 13.03
N GLY A 31 -4.74 2.09 13.04
CA GLY A 31 -5.79 1.74 12.11
C GLY A 31 -5.26 1.30 10.74
N LYS A 32 -6.19 0.88 9.86
CA LYS A 32 -5.88 0.48 8.48
C LYS A 32 -5.26 1.64 7.69
N ALA A 33 -4.25 1.35 6.88
CA ALA A 33 -3.48 2.35 6.14
C ALA A 33 -4.36 3.19 5.18
N TYR A 34 -5.40 2.60 4.60
CA TYR A 34 -6.37 3.29 3.72
C TYR A 34 -7.24 4.33 4.44
N LYS A 35 -7.40 4.21 5.77
CA LYS A 35 -8.09 5.18 6.61
C LYS A 35 -7.12 6.21 7.18
N GLN A 36 -5.97 5.74 7.67
CA GLN A 36 -4.98 6.57 8.33
C GLN A 36 -3.56 6.09 8.03
N TYR A 37 -2.92 6.74 7.07
CA TYR A 37 -1.56 6.45 6.69
C TYR A 37 -0.56 7.11 7.66
N SER A 38 0.17 6.29 8.43
CA SER A 38 1.11 6.79 9.47
C SER A 38 2.58 6.72 9.05
N ALA A 39 3.46 7.32 9.86
CA ALA A 39 4.91 7.23 9.66
C ALA A 39 5.42 5.79 9.84
N GLU A 40 4.80 5.01 10.72
CA GLU A 40 5.09 3.60 10.97
C GLU A 40 4.75 2.73 9.76
N HIS A 41 3.62 3.00 9.08
CA HIS A 41 3.30 2.36 7.80
C HIS A 41 4.39 2.65 6.77
N THR A 42 4.76 3.92 6.61
CA THR A 42 5.82 4.34 5.69
C THR A 42 7.14 3.61 6.00
N LYS A 43 7.54 3.59 7.27
CA LYS A 43 8.76 2.92 7.70
C LYS A 43 8.73 1.42 7.41
N LEU A 44 7.60 0.76 7.69
CA LEU A 44 7.42 -0.67 7.42
C LEU A 44 7.51 -0.97 5.91
N PHE A 45 6.81 -0.20 5.07
CA PHE A 45 6.78 -0.42 3.63
C PHE A 45 8.16 -0.21 3.00
N LEU A 46 8.91 0.79 3.47
CA LEU A 46 10.29 1.03 3.03
C LEU A 46 11.24 -0.15 3.32
N THR A 47 11.00 -0.96 4.37
CA THR A 47 11.82 -2.16 4.61
C THR A 47 11.80 -3.16 3.45
N VAL A 48 10.70 -3.20 2.69
CA VAL A 48 10.53 -4.03 1.50
C VAL A 48 10.94 -3.27 0.26
N GLN A 49 10.46 -2.03 0.10
CA GLN A 49 10.68 -1.22 -1.10
C GLN A 49 12.17 -0.93 -1.32
N ASP A 50 12.93 -0.62 -0.27
CA ASP A 50 14.37 -0.30 -0.38
C ASP A 50 15.20 -1.48 -0.90
N ARG A 51 14.73 -2.71 -0.69
CA ARG A 51 15.40 -3.92 -1.17
C ARG A 51 15.04 -4.28 -2.61
N ILE A 52 13.87 -3.86 -3.07
CA ILE A 52 13.31 -4.28 -4.37
C ILE A 52 13.50 -3.19 -5.42
N LEU A 53 13.15 -1.95 -5.10
CA LEU A 53 13.14 -0.82 -6.04
C LEU A 53 14.48 -0.60 -6.78
N PRO A 54 15.66 -0.71 -6.14
CA PRO A 54 16.95 -0.58 -6.83
C PRO A 54 17.19 -1.60 -7.94
N LYS A 55 16.62 -2.82 -7.83
CA LYS A 55 16.74 -3.85 -8.88
C LYS A 55 16.06 -3.46 -10.19
N TYR A 56 15.15 -2.49 -10.13
CA TYR A 56 14.35 -1.99 -11.23
C TYR A 56 14.76 -0.56 -11.65
N GLY A 57 15.88 -0.06 -11.13
CA GLY A 57 16.42 1.26 -11.49
C GLY A 57 15.80 2.44 -10.73
N PHE A 58 14.99 2.18 -9.71
CA PHE A 58 14.45 3.22 -8.83
C PHE A 58 15.39 3.48 -7.65
N ALA A 59 15.36 4.68 -7.09
CA ALA A 59 16.13 4.98 -5.89
C ALA A 59 15.64 4.19 -4.66
N GLU A 60 16.43 4.15 -3.59
CA GLU A 60 15.94 3.76 -2.27
C GLU A 60 15.11 4.91 -1.64
N GLY A 61 14.33 4.57 -0.63
CA GLY A 61 13.53 5.49 0.16
C GLY A 61 12.30 6.02 -0.59
N GLN A 62 11.69 7.05 0.02
CA GLN A 62 10.47 7.67 -0.49
C GLN A 62 10.62 8.19 -1.94
N ARG A 63 11.81 8.64 -2.33
CA ARG A 63 12.08 9.09 -3.70
C ARG A 63 11.87 7.97 -4.71
N GLY A 64 12.35 6.76 -4.41
CA GLY A 64 12.15 5.58 -5.25
C GLY A 64 10.68 5.24 -5.43
N VAL A 65 9.93 5.27 -4.33
CA VAL A 65 8.49 5.00 -4.34
C VAL A 65 7.77 5.99 -5.27
N VAL A 66 8.08 7.28 -5.18
CA VAL A 66 7.49 8.30 -6.05
C VAL A 66 7.86 8.07 -7.53
N GLN A 67 9.12 7.74 -7.82
CA GLN A 67 9.56 7.43 -9.19
C GLN A 67 8.82 6.20 -9.74
N MET A 68 8.68 5.14 -8.95
CA MET A 68 7.93 3.95 -9.32
C MET A 68 6.46 4.29 -9.57
N LEU A 69 5.82 5.03 -8.67
CA LEU A 69 4.41 5.45 -8.83
C LEU A 69 4.19 6.32 -10.07
N ASP A 70 5.19 7.08 -10.50
CA ASP A 70 5.11 7.86 -11.74
C ASP A 70 5.28 6.98 -12.99
N ASP A 71 6.28 6.09 -12.99
CA ASP A 71 6.54 5.18 -14.11
C ASP A 71 5.34 4.26 -14.38
N VAL A 72 4.66 3.79 -13.34
CA VAL A 72 3.52 2.86 -13.50
C VAL A 72 2.27 3.51 -14.09
N LYS A 73 2.18 4.85 -14.13
CA LYS A 73 1.03 5.57 -14.73
C LYS A 73 0.86 5.27 -16.22
N ARG A 74 1.94 4.89 -16.92
CA ARG A 74 1.88 4.49 -18.34
C ARG A 74 1.04 3.23 -18.59
N PHE A 75 0.74 2.48 -17.53
CA PHE A 75 -0.12 1.28 -17.58
C PHE A 75 -1.56 1.56 -17.14
N ASN A 76 -1.93 2.82 -16.87
CA ASN A 76 -3.32 3.17 -16.59
C ASN A 76 -4.23 2.71 -17.73
N GLY A 77 -5.31 2.00 -17.38
CA GLY A 77 -6.24 1.40 -18.35
C GLY A 77 -5.87 0.00 -18.82
N ASN A 78 -4.73 -0.55 -18.38
CA ASN A 78 -4.42 -1.98 -18.55
C ASN A 78 -5.09 -2.79 -17.42
N ALA A 79 -6.07 -3.63 -17.77
CA ALA A 79 -6.87 -4.36 -16.79
C ALA A 79 -6.03 -5.26 -15.86
N THR A 80 -5.04 -5.97 -16.39
CA THR A 80 -4.15 -6.83 -15.60
C THR A 80 -3.32 -6.02 -14.61
N PHE A 81 -2.80 -4.87 -15.05
CA PHE A 81 -2.00 -4.00 -14.21
C PHE A 81 -2.81 -3.42 -13.04
N GLU A 82 -4.03 -2.97 -13.33
CA GLU A 82 -4.96 -2.43 -12.34
C GLU A 82 -5.39 -3.51 -11.33
N GLN A 83 -5.64 -4.74 -11.79
CA GLN A 83 -5.97 -5.87 -10.90
C GLN A 83 -4.82 -6.18 -9.94
N ASN A 84 -3.59 -6.34 -10.45
CA ASN A 84 -2.42 -6.60 -9.62
C ASN A 84 -2.19 -5.47 -8.60
N ARG A 85 -2.36 -4.21 -9.02
CA ARG A 85 -2.22 -3.03 -8.14
C ARG A 85 -3.28 -3.04 -7.03
N LEU A 86 -4.52 -3.42 -7.36
CA LEU A 86 -5.59 -3.52 -6.38
C LEU A 86 -5.34 -4.63 -5.36
N GLU A 87 -4.90 -5.81 -5.81
CA GLU A 87 -4.54 -6.92 -4.93
C GLU A 87 -3.38 -6.55 -4.01
N LEU A 88 -2.34 -5.92 -4.54
CA LEU A 88 -1.22 -5.42 -3.75
C LEU A 88 -1.67 -4.41 -2.72
N ASN A 89 -2.53 -3.45 -3.09
CA ASN A 89 -3.04 -2.45 -2.17
C ASN A 89 -3.88 -3.06 -1.05
N ARG A 90 -4.70 -4.09 -1.34
CA ARG A 90 -5.45 -4.82 -0.30
C ARG A 90 -4.51 -5.55 0.66
N LEU A 91 -3.48 -6.22 0.13
CA LEU A 91 -2.50 -6.98 0.90
C LEU A 91 -1.77 -6.14 1.95
N ILE A 92 -1.56 -4.86 1.67
CA ILE A 92 -0.88 -3.94 2.59
C ILE A 92 -1.83 -2.93 3.26
N GLY A 93 -3.13 -3.18 3.24
CA GLY A 93 -4.12 -2.35 3.93
C GLY A 93 -4.34 -0.96 3.32
N LEU A 94 -3.90 -0.71 2.08
CA LEU A 94 -4.16 0.52 1.31
C LEU A 94 -5.48 0.50 0.52
N ALA A 95 -6.22 -0.60 0.56
CA ALA A 95 -7.57 -0.69 0.02
C ALA A 95 -8.44 -1.56 0.94
N PRO A 96 -9.76 -1.30 1.02
CA PRO A 96 -10.67 -2.15 1.76
C PRO A 96 -10.74 -3.55 1.13
N GLU A 97 -11.00 -4.54 1.98
CA GLU A 97 -11.38 -5.87 1.52
C GLU A 97 -12.68 -5.77 0.70
N ALA A 98 -12.85 -6.65 -0.29
CA ALA A 98 -13.96 -6.57 -1.24
C ALA A 98 -15.35 -6.63 -0.57
N GLU A 99 -15.43 -7.08 0.68
CA GLU A 99 -16.66 -7.27 1.46
C GLU A 99 -16.84 -6.26 2.60
N GLU A 100 -15.95 -5.28 2.81
CA GLU A 100 -16.22 -4.24 3.82
C GLU A 100 -17.47 -3.43 3.41
N PRO A 101 -18.54 -3.38 4.25
CA PRO A 101 -19.73 -2.62 3.95
C PRO A 101 -19.36 -1.14 3.75
N ARG A 102 -19.78 -0.55 2.62
CA ARG A 102 -19.51 0.86 2.27
C ARG A 102 -20.08 1.88 3.26
N ASP A 103 -20.90 1.46 4.22
CA ASP A 103 -21.65 2.33 5.11
C ASP A 103 -21.51 1.88 6.58
N ALA A 104 -20.36 2.19 7.19
CA ALA A 104 -20.36 2.51 8.62
C ALA A 104 -20.49 4.04 8.71
N PRO A 105 -21.56 4.59 9.30
CA PRO A 105 -21.80 6.02 9.31
C PRO A 105 -20.62 6.74 9.98
N LEU A 106 -20.12 7.79 9.30
CA LEU A 106 -19.28 8.80 9.94
C LEU A 106 -20.11 9.36 11.09
N VAL A 107 -19.69 9.11 12.33
CA VAL A 107 -20.28 9.74 13.50
C VAL A 107 -20.13 11.24 13.28
N GLU A 108 -21.25 11.94 13.01
CA GLU A 108 -21.33 13.39 13.07
C GLU A 108 -20.97 13.81 14.50
N ALA A 109 -19.69 14.14 14.72
CA ALA A 109 -19.26 14.83 15.91
C ALA A 109 -19.67 16.29 15.78
N THR A 110 -20.92 16.53 16.15
CA THR A 110 -21.48 17.80 16.61
C THR A 110 -20.43 18.67 17.30
N LEU A 111 -20.19 19.87 16.78
CA LEU A 111 -19.63 20.97 17.56
C LEU A 111 -20.51 22.20 17.31
N THR A 112 -21.49 22.30 18.19
CA THR A 112 -22.24 23.50 18.56
C THR A 112 -21.31 24.71 18.67
N ALA A 113 -21.63 25.75 17.90
CA ALA A 113 -21.11 27.08 18.10
C ALA A 113 -21.61 27.63 19.45
N ALA A 114 -20.66 28.14 20.24
CA ALA A 114 -20.90 29.09 21.32
C ALA A 114 -20.10 30.36 20.98
#